data_AF-A0A7Y2VRR8-F1
#
_entry.id   AF-A0A7Y2VRR8-F1
#
_cell.length_a   1.000
_cell.length_b   1.000
_cell.length_c   1.000
_cell.angle_alpha   90.00
_cell.angle_beta   90.00
_cell.angle_gamma   90.00
#
_symmetry.space_group_name_H-M   'P 1'
#
loop_
_entity.id
_entity.type
_entity.pdbx_description
1 polymer ?
#
loop_
_entity_poly.entity_id
_entity_poly.type
_entity_poly.pdbx_seq_one_letter_code
_entity_poly.pdbx_strand_id
1 'polypeptide(L)'
;MPATTHANLESLTDLVYGALFGETDWQDFLDTLNTRMPDAKTTLFYHDSVAGAGAFSLCSGLDDTGLEGYNRYYCTINPWMPKAAVRPVGLGVIADQMLPHAELVKTEFYNDFMRSIGCRSSVGVTILRENNRSFNLSTLTSSTDTGFNRVNADLLTRLAPHLQRAFDFIRRDKAGNETGRSLFDAIGVGLIYISEGRQIRSMNLAAQQMLATDAGISVTPTGRLSSSDRDLREHLG
;
A
#
# COMPACT_ATOMS: atom_id res chain seq x y z
N MET A 1 3.14 -24.17 -20.69
CA MET A 1 4.54 -24.33 -20.24
C MET A 1 4.64 -23.83 -18.80
N PRO A 2 5.08 -24.63 -17.82
CA PRO A 2 5.02 -24.29 -16.39
C PRO A 2 6.31 -23.67 -15.81
N ALA A 3 7.38 -23.54 -16.61
CA ALA A 3 8.68 -23.05 -16.13
C ALA A 3 8.73 -21.53 -15.88
N THR A 4 7.84 -20.75 -16.49
CA THR A 4 7.87 -19.27 -16.41
C THR A 4 7.29 -18.74 -15.10
N THR A 5 6.38 -19.46 -14.43
CA THR A 5 5.66 -18.96 -13.24
C THR A 5 6.48 -19.07 -11.95
N HIS A 6 7.44 -20.01 -11.87
CA HIS A 6 8.29 -20.20 -10.69
C HIS A 6 9.43 -19.19 -10.61
N ALA A 7 10.16 -19.00 -11.72
CA ALA A 7 11.22 -17.98 -11.82
C ALA A 7 10.72 -16.55 -11.56
N ASN A 8 9.42 -16.30 -11.77
CA ASN A 8 8.80 -14.99 -11.58
C ASN A 8 8.45 -14.68 -10.11
N LEU A 9 8.14 -15.69 -9.29
CA LEU A 9 7.88 -15.45 -7.86
C LEU A 9 9.19 -15.24 -7.10
N GLU A 10 10.18 -16.10 -7.35
CA GLU A 10 11.48 -16.04 -6.66
C GLU A 10 12.14 -14.68 -6.82
N SER A 11 12.22 -14.16 -8.06
CA SER A 11 12.79 -12.83 -8.31
C SER A 11 12.07 -11.70 -7.56
N LEU A 12 10.74 -11.78 -7.47
CA LEU A 12 9.95 -10.76 -6.77
C LEU A 12 10.09 -10.88 -5.25
N THR A 13 10.18 -12.10 -4.73
CA THR A 13 10.46 -12.36 -3.33
C THR A 13 11.85 -11.87 -2.94
N ASP A 14 12.85 -12.09 -3.79
CA ASP A 14 14.21 -11.58 -3.59
C ASP A 14 14.23 -10.05 -3.56
N LEU A 15 13.48 -9.38 -4.45
CA LEU A 15 13.32 -7.93 -4.43
C LEU A 15 12.62 -7.43 -3.15
N VAL A 16 11.63 -8.15 -2.63
CA VAL A 16 10.99 -7.80 -1.34
C VAL A 16 12.02 -7.83 -0.20
N TYR A 17 12.88 -8.85 -0.14
CA TYR A 17 13.89 -8.96 0.90
C TYR A 17 15.09 -8.04 0.66
N GLY A 18 15.52 -7.85 -0.57
CA GLY A 18 16.53 -6.86 -0.93
C GLY A 18 16.09 -5.46 -0.53
N ALA A 19 14.82 -5.10 -0.78
CA ALA A 19 14.25 -3.82 -0.37
C ALA A 19 14.14 -3.69 1.15
N LEU A 20 13.84 -4.79 1.84
CA LEU A 20 13.83 -4.85 3.30
C LEU A 20 15.22 -4.59 3.91
N PHE A 21 16.28 -5.12 3.30
CA PHE A 21 17.66 -5.03 3.80
C PHE A 21 18.47 -3.89 3.17
N GLY A 22 17.86 -3.05 2.33
CA GLY A 22 18.51 -1.87 1.74
C GLY A 22 19.45 -2.18 0.57
N GLU A 23 19.29 -3.34 -0.08
CA GLU A 23 20.05 -3.75 -1.27
C GLU A 23 19.45 -3.20 -2.57
N THR A 24 18.15 -2.85 -2.55
CA THR A 24 17.37 -2.27 -3.66
C THR A 24 16.25 -1.40 -3.07
N ASP A 25 15.52 -0.66 -3.89
CA ASP A 25 14.39 0.14 -3.43
C ASP A 25 13.05 -0.60 -3.57
N TRP A 26 12.05 -0.21 -2.76
CA TRP A 26 10.68 -0.72 -2.93
C TRP A 26 10.06 -0.34 -4.28
N GLN A 27 10.55 0.74 -4.89
CA GLN A 27 10.16 1.11 -6.25
C GLN A 27 10.64 0.07 -7.28
N ASP A 28 11.85 -0.50 -7.12
CA ASP A 28 12.37 -1.53 -8.03
C ASP A 28 11.52 -2.80 -7.98
N PHE A 29 11.07 -3.19 -6.78
CA PHE A 29 10.09 -4.27 -6.60
C PHE A 29 8.79 -3.96 -7.35
N LEU A 30 8.26 -2.73 -7.17
CA LEU A 30 6.98 -2.33 -7.76
C LEU A 30 7.05 -2.25 -9.28
N ASP A 31 8.13 -1.70 -9.82
CA ASP A 31 8.40 -1.61 -11.26
C ASP A 31 8.54 -2.99 -11.89
N THR A 32 9.30 -3.89 -11.23
CA THR A 32 9.44 -5.27 -11.69
C THR A 32 8.10 -6.01 -11.69
N LEU A 33 7.27 -5.82 -10.66
CA LEU A 33 5.92 -6.38 -10.63
C LEU A 33 5.04 -5.77 -11.74
N ASN A 34 5.17 -4.48 -12.02
CA ASN A 34 4.39 -3.80 -13.05
C ASN A 34 4.63 -4.39 -14.44
N THR A 35 5.87 -4.81 -14.76
CA THR A 35 6.19 -5.45 -16.06
C THR A 35 5.47 -6.78 -16.30
N ARG A 36 4.84 -7.38 -15.28
CA ARG A 36 4.16 -8.68 -15.39
C ARG A 36 2.80 -8.59 -16.08
N MET A 37 2.22 -7.41 -16.13
CA MET A 37 0.93 -7.16 -16.74
C MET A 37 1.08 -6.09 -17.84
N PRO A 38 0.50 -6.29 -19.04
CA PRO A 38 0.56 -5.29 -20.09
C PRO A 38 -0.18 -4.03 -19.67
N ASP A 39 0.41 -2.87 -19.98
CA ASP A 39 -0.10 -1.52 -19.68
C ASP A 39 -0.45 -1.28 -18.21
N ALA A 40 0.18 -2.06 -17.32
CA ALA A 40 -0.17 -2.07 -15.91
C ALA A 40 0.10 -0.75 -15.21
N LYS A 41 -0.69 -0.53 -14.14
CA LYS A 41 -0.51 0.53 -13.16
C LYS A 41 -0.49 -0.13 -11.79
N THR A 42 0.70 -0.36 -11.25
CA THR A 42 0.87 -1.09 -9.98
C THR A 42 1.06 -0.10 -8.85
N THR A 43 0.29 -0.26 -7.78
CA THR A 43 0.30 0.63 -6.63
C THR A 43 0.44 -0.18 -5.36
N LEU A 44 1.33 0.28 -4.48
CA LEU A 44 1.40 -0.14 -3.09
C LEU A 44 0.92 1.04 -2.25
N PHE A 45 -0.13 0.84 -1.47
CA PHE A 45 -0.78 1.94 -0.77
C PHE A 45 -1.32 1.57 0.60
N TYR A 46 -1.35 2.59 1.46
CA TYR A 46 -1.99 2.54 2.75
C TYR A 46 -3.39 3.15 2.65
N HIS A 47 -4.37 2.48 3.22
CA HIS A 47 -5.76 2.94 3.22
C HIS A 47 -6.31 2.95 4.65
N ASP A 48 -6.82 4.10 5.08
CA ASP A 48 -7.57 4.29 6.33
C ASP A 48 -9.05 4.47 6.00
N SER A 49 -9.88 3.48 6.34
CA SER A 49 -11.31 3.51 6.01
C SER A 49 -12.14 4.44 6.91
N VAL A 50 -11.61 4.92 8.03
CA VAL A 50 -12.28 5.90 8.90
C VAL A 50 -12.08 7.30 8.35
N ALA A 51 -10.85 7.63 7.93
CA ALA A 51 -10.54 8.92 7.32
C ALA A 51 -11.01 9.03 5.87
N GLY A 52 -11.42 7.92 5.23
CA GLY A 52 -11.69 7.88 3.79
C GLY A 52 -10.45 8.18 2.94
N ALA A 53 -9.27 8.02 3.53
CA ALA A 53 -7.99 8.38 2.93
C ALA A 53 -7.30 7.12 2.42
N GLY A 54 -7.18 7.01 1.10
CA GLY A 54 -6.36 6.01 0.42
C GLY A 54 -5.51 6.70 -0.62
N ALA A 55 -4.36 7.23 -0.20
CA ALA A 55 -3.41 7.82 -1.14
C ALA A 55 -2.56 6.71 -1.76
N PHE A 56 -2.39 6.74 -3.07
CA PHE A 56 -1.30 6.01 -3.69
C PHE A 56 0.02 6.56 -3.19
N SER A 57 0.79 5.64 -2.65
CA SER A 57 1.97 5.87 -1.84
C SER A 57 3.22 5.55 -2.64
N LEU A 58 3.23 4.38 -3.28
CA LEU A 58 4.16 4.04 -4.35
C LEU A 58 3.37 3.62 -5.58
N CYS A 59 3.82 4.04 -6.76
CA CYS A 59 3.16 3.75 -8.02
C CYS A 59 4.17 3.46 -9.13
N SER A 60 3.81 2.56 -10.03
CA SER A 60 4.55 2.25 -11.25
C SER A 60 3.61 2.30 -12.46
N GLY A 61 4.09 2.89 -13.55
CA GLY A 61 3.39 2.97 -14.83
C GLY A 61 2.30 4.05 -14.93
N LEU A 62 1.99 4.77 -13.84
CA LEU A 62 1.07 5.90 -13.82
C LEU A 62 1.87 7.21 -13.87
N ASP A 63 1.40 8.18 -14.64
CA ASP A 63 2.00 9.51 -14.68
C ASP A 63 1.54 10.38 -13.51
N ASP A 64 2.23 11.51 -13.30
CA ASP A 64 1.94 12.42 -12.19
C ASP A 64 0.50 12.95 -12.24
N THR A 65 -0.03 13.21 -13.44
CA THR A 65 -1.40 13.71 -13.61
C THR A 65 -2.43 12.66 -13.17
N GLY A 66 -2.27 11.40 -13.56
CA GLY A 66 -3.13 10.30 -13.14
C GLY A 66 -3.02 10.03 -11.63
N LEU A 67 -1.81 10.10 -11.08
CA LEU A 67 -1.55 9.91 -9.66
C LEU A 67 -2.22 11.00 -8.81
N GLU A 68 -2.01 12.27 -9.16
CA GLU A 68 -2.63 13.41 -8.48
C GLU A 68 -4.16 13.37 -8.60
N GLY A 69 -4.68 13.06 -9.79
CA GLY A 69 -6.11 12.91 -10.02
C GLY A 69 -6.73 11.83 -9.13
N TYR A 70 -6.05 10.69 -8.98
CA TYR A 70 -6.51 9.63 -8.08
C TYR A 70 -6.50 10.07 -6.63
N ASN A 71 -5.36 10.57 -6.15
CA ASN A 71 -5.19 10.95 -4.74
C ASN A 71 -6.15 12.07 -4.32
N ARG A 72 -6.45 13.01 -5.21
CA ARG A 72 -7.35 14.13 -4.93
C ARG A 72 -8.82 13.77 -4.97
N TYR A 73 -9.22 12.84 -5.84
CA TYR A 73 -10.64 12.62 -6.13
C TYR A 73 -11.01 11.15 -6.29
N TYR A 74 -10.40 10.42 -7.22
CA TYR A 74 -10.88 9.07 -7.57
C TYR A 74 -10.71 8.05 -6.44
N CYS A 75 -9.83 8.29 -5.47
CA CYS A 75 -9.72 7.47 -4.26
C CYS A 75 -11.05 7.45 -3.45
N THR A 76 -11.80 8.56 -3.45
CA THR A 76 -13.06 8.72 -2.68
C THR A 76 -14.25 8.02 -3.32
N ILE A 77 -14.21 7.83 -4.64
CA ILE A 77 -15.28 7.19 -5.42
C ILE A 77 -14.90 5.81 -5.96
N ASN A 78 -13.77 5.25 -5.53
CA ASN A 78 -13.29 3.95 -5.98
C ASN A 78 -14.27 2.85 -5.50
N PRO A 79 -15.01 2.20 -6.42
CA PRO A 79 -16.14 1.34 -6.07
C PRO A 79 -15.69 -0.01 -5.49
N TRP A 80 -14.39 -0.33 -5.55
CA TRP A 80 -13.84 -1.54 -4.97
C TRP A 80 -13.54 -1.40 -3.47
N MET A 81 -13.38 -0.19 -2.94
CA MET A 81 -12.95 0.02 -1.55
C MET A 81 -13.87 -0.63 -0.50
N PRO A 82 -15.21 -0.61 -0.62
CA PRO A 82 -16.08 -1.31 0.33
C PRO A 82 -15.80 -2.82 0.44
N LYS A 83 -15.53 -3.49 -0.68
CA LYS A 83 -15.15 -4.92 -0.68
C LYS A 83 -13.69 -5.12 -0.27
N ALA A 84 -12.80 -4.19 -0.60
CA ALA A 84 -11.39 -4.22 -0.19
C ALA A 84 -11.25 -4.16 1.33
N ALA A 85 -12.13 -3.42 2.01
CA ALA A 85 -12.14 -3.29 3.46
C ALA A 85 -12.45 -4.60 4.21
N VAL A 86 -13.16 -5.54 3.56
CA VAL A 86 -13.63 -6.79 4.21
C VAL A 86 -13.04 -8.06 3.61
N ARG A 87 -12.38 -8.01 2.44
CA ARG A 87 -11.79 -9.21 1.82
C ARG A 87 -10.74 -9.86 2.74
N PRO A 88 -10.55 -11.19 2.68
CA PRO A 88 -9.52 -11.87 3.46
C PRO A 88 -8.12 -11.27 3.23
N VAL A 89 -7.37 -11.11 4.32
CA VAL A 89 -5.96 -10.70 4.25
C VAL A 89 -5.14 -11.84 3.64
N GLY A 90 -4.18 -11.50 2.80
CA GLY A 90 -3.28 -12.44 2.13
C GLY A 90 -3.86 -13.12 0.88
N LEU A 91 -5.14 -12.92 0.58
CA LEU A 91 -5.79 -13.48 -0.61
C LEU A 91 -5.84 -12.45 -1.75
N GLY A 92 -5.14 -12.75 -2.84
CA GLY A 92 -5.24 -12.02 -4.08
C GLY A 92 -6.60 -12.26 -4.74
N VAL A 93 -7.20 -11.20 -5.26
CA VAL A 93 -8.52 -11.22 -5.91
C VAL A 93 -8.50 -10.42 -7.20
N ILE A 94 -9.41 -10.76 -8.11
CA ILE A 94 -9.66 -9.99 -9.33
C ILE A 94 -10.80 -8.98 -9.10
N ALA A 95 -10.82 -7.90 -9.87
CA ALA A 95 -11.84 -6.85 -9.79
C ALA A 95 -13.27 -7.39 -9.85
N ASP A 96 -13.54 -8.36 -10.73
CA ASP A 96 -14.88 -8.96 -10.92
C ASP A 96 -15.44 -9.66 -9.67
N GLN A 97 -14.58 -10.11 -8.76
CA GLN A 97 -15.02 -10.69 -7.48
C GLN A 97 -15.48 -9.60 -6.49
N MET A 98 -15.09 -8.35 -6.71
CA MET A 98 -15.41 -7.20 -5.87
C MET A 98 -16.58 -6.41 -6.46
N LEU A 99 -16.54 -6.16 -7.78
CA LEU A 99 -17.59 -5.53 -8.55
C LEU A 99 -17.60 -6.14 -9.96
N PRO A 100 -18.71 -6.77 -10.40
CA PRO A 100 -18.80 -7.32 -11.75
C PRO A 100 -18.47 -6.26 -12.81
N HIS A 101 -17.72 -6.63 -13.85
CA HIS A 101 -17.30 -5.69 -14.90
C HIS A 101 -18.48 -4.90 -15.50
N ALA A 102 -19.64 -5.54 -15.68
CA ALA A 102 -20.85 -4.89 -16.18
C ALA A 102 -21.36 -3.73 -15.30
N GLU A 103 -21.10 -3.76 -14.00
CA GLU A 103 -21.40 -2.65 -13.10
C GLU A 103 -20.26 -1.64 -13.03
N LEU A 104 -19.00 -2.11 -13.09
CA LEU A 104 -17.82 -1.24 -13.12
C LEU A 104 -17.90 -0.23 -14.28
N VAL A 105 -18.25 -0.67 -15.49
CA VAL A 105 -18.30 0.19 -16.68
C VAL A 105 -19.33 1.30 -16.60
N LYS A 106 -20.27 1.24 -15.64
CA LYS A 106 -21.28 2.28 -15.41
C LYS A 106 -20.80 3.38 -14.44
N THR A 107 -19.65 3.19 -13.80
CA THR A 107 -19.12 4.11 -12.79
C THR A 107 -18.33 5.26 -13.41
N GLU A 108 -18.32 6.42 -12.73
CA GLU A 108 -17.45 7.54 -13.06
C GLU A 108 -15.97 7.14 -12.95
N PHE A 109 -15.62 6.40 -11.90
CA PHE A 109 -14.28 5.85 -11.70
C PHE A 109 -13.76 5.09 -12.92
N TYR A 110 -14.60 4.28 -13.57
CA TYR A 110 -14.20 3.60 -14.79
C TYR A 110 -14.10 4.54 -15.98
N ASN A 111 -15.12 5.36 -16.22
CA ASN A 111 -15.24 6.12 -17.45
C ASN A 111 -14.23 7.26 -17.55
N ASP A 112 -13.94 7.92 -16.43
CA ASP A 112 -13.15 9.14 -16.42
C ASP A 112 -11.71 8.89 -15.98
N PHE A 113 -11.50 7.94 -15.05
CA PHE A 113 -10.15 7.57 -14.59
C PHE A 113 -9.59 6.34 -15.27
N MET A 114 -10.17 5.15 -15.10
CA MET A 114 -9.53 3.92 -15.59
C MET A 114 -9.29 3.94 -17.09
N ARG A 115 -10.26 4.43 -17.87
CA ARG A 115 -10.12 4.53 -19.33
C ARG A 115 -9.05 5.53 -19.77
N SER A 116 -8.90 6.65 -19.08
CA SER A 116 -7.91 7.68 -19.45
C SER A 116 -6.47 7.17 -19.26
N ILE A 117 -6.26 6.22 -18.35
CA ILE A 117 -4.96 5.57 -18.11
C ILE A 117 -4.82 4.20 -18.79
N GLY A 118 -5.72 3.87 -19.73
CA GLY A 118 -5.66 2.65 -20.54
C GLY A 118 -6.04 1.36 -19.80
N CYS A 119 -6.60 1.44 -18.59
CA CYS A 119 -6.95 0.29 -17.77
C CYS A 119 -8.44 -0.06 -17.86
N ARG A 120 -8.75 -1.34 -17.68
CA ARG A 120 -10.11 -1.89 -17.80
C ARG A 120 -10.50 -2.84 -16.67
N SER A 121 -9.52 -3.34 -15.94
CA SER A 121 -9.71 -4.24 -14.80
C SER A 121 -8.60 -4.02 -13.77
N SER A 122 -8.62 -4.82 -12.70
CA SER A 122 -7.61 -4.81 -11.66
C SER A 122 -7.46 -6.19 -11.00
N VAL A 123 -6.28 -6.42 -10.42
CA VAL A 123 -6.01 -7.46 -9.44
C VAL A 123 -5.44 -6.81 -8.18
N GLY A 124 -5.64 -7.42 -7.01
CA GLY A 124 -5.02 -6.90 -5.80
C GLY A 124 -5.10 -7.83 -4.61
N VAL A 125 -4.29 -7.55 -3.61
CA VAL A 125 -4.21 -8.27 -2.33
C VAL A 125 -4.16 -7.27 -1.17
N THR A 126 -4.83 -7.60 -0.07
CA THR A 126 -4.62 -6.89 1.19
C THR A 126 -3.53 -7.62 1.95
N ILE A 127 -2.42 -6.94 2.22
CA ILE A 127 -1.23 -7.52 2.85
C ILE A 127 -1.43 -7.57 4.36
N LEU A 128 -1.89 -6.46 4.96
CA LEU A 128 -2.14 -6.32 6.39
C LEU A 128 -3.42 -5.54 6.62
N ARG A 129 -4.11 -5.83 7.73
CA ARG A 129 -5.26 -5.05 8.19
C ARG A 129 -5.27 -4.99 9.72
N GLU A 130 -5.28 -3.78 10.27
CA GLU A 130 -5.38 -3.50 11.70
C GLU A 130 -6.20 -2.22 11.91
N ASN A 131 -7.15 -2.20 12.86
CA ASN A 131 -7.90 -1.00 13.25
C ASN A 131 -8.42 -0.14 12.08
N ASN A 132 -9.18 -0.75 11.15
CA ASN A 132 -9.74 -0.08 9.96
C ASN A 132 -8.70 0.48 8.97
N ARG A 133 -7.43 0.10 9.14
CA ARG A 133 -6.32 0.48 8.26
C ARG A 133 -5.80 -0.75 7.55
N SER A 134 -5.38 -0.58 6.30
CA SER A 134 -4.89 -1.69 5.49
C SER A 134 -3.75 -1.28 4.57
N PHE A 135 -2.80 -2.20 4.39
CA PHE A 135 -1.78 -2.12 3.37
C PHE A 135 -2.21 -2.98 2.19
N ASN A 136 -2.27 -2.36 1.01
CA ASN A 136 -2.80 -2.99 -0.19
C ASN A 136 -1.79 -2.89 -1.32
N LEU A 137 -1.66 -3.99 -2.06
CA LEU A 137 -0.95 -4.03 -3.33
C LEU A 137 -1.99 -4.30 -4.42
N SER A 138 -2.04 -3.45 -5.43
CA SER A 138 -2.94 -3.62 -6.56
C SER A 138 -2.28 -3.30 -7.88
N THR A 139 -2.74 -3.94 -8.93
CA THR A 139 -2.37 -3.62 -10.31
C THR A 139 -3.63 -3.39 -11.12
N LEU A 140 -3.77 -2.20 -11.70
CA LEU A 140 -4.74 -1.96 -12.77
C LEU A 140 -4.16 -2.53 -14.07
N THR A 141 -5.02 -3.07 -14.94
CA THR A 141 -4.60 -3.70 -16.20
C THR A 141 -5.59 -3.41 -17.32
N SER A 142 -5.09 -3.38 -18.57
CA SER A 142 -5.90 -3.26 -19.78
C SER A 142 -6.71 -4.53 -20.11
N SER A 143 -6.36 -5.68 -19.51
CA SER A 143 -7.01 -6.97 -19.78
C SER A 143 -8.26 -7.21 -18.91
N THR A 144 -9.39 -7.49 -19.55
CA THR A 144 -10.60 -7.99 -18.88
C THR A 144 -10.67 -9.52 -18.82
N ASP A 145 -9.63 -10.23 -19.28
CA ASP A 145 -9.62 -11.70 -19.27
C ASP A 145 -9.52 -12.24 -17.85
N THR A 146 -10.55 -12.98 -17.42
CA THR A 146 -10.65 -13.53 -16.06
C THR A 146 -9.53 -14.53 -15.76
N GLY A 147 -9.12 -15.35 -16.73
CA GLY A 147 -8.07 -16.36 -16.54
C GLY A 147 -6.71 -15.71 -16.28
N PHE A 148 -6.35 -14.75 -17.12
CA PHE A 148 -5.16 -13.92 -16.98
C PHE A 148 -5.13 -13.19 -15.63
N ASN A 149 -6.24 -12.56 -15.25
CA ASN A 149 -6.32 -11.85 -13.98
C ASN A 149 -6.23 -12.79 -12.78
N ARG A 150 -6.77 -14.02 -12.86
CA ARG A 150 -6.62 -15.03 -11.80
C ARG A 150 -5.17 -15.46 -11.62
N VAL A 151 -4.43 -15.70 -12.70
CA VAL A 151 -3.00 -16.04 -12.62
C VAL A 151 -2.20 -14.95 -11.90
N ASN A 152 -2.50 -13.67 -12.17
CA ASN A 152 -1.84 -12.55 -11.51
C ASN A 152 -2.30 -12.38 -10.04
N ALA A 153 -3.58 -12.60 -9.74
CA ALA A 153 -4.08 -12.61 -8.36
C ALA A 153 -3.44 -13.73 -7.52
N ASP A 154 -3.21 -14.91 -8.11
CA ASP A 154 -2.52 -16.03 -7.44
C ASP A 154 -1.04 -15.69 -7.17
N LEU A 155 -0.38 -14.96 -8.07
CA LEU A 155 0.97 -14.43 -7.82
C LEU A 155 0.97 -13.48 -6.60
N LEU A 156 0.03 -12.55 -6.53
CA LEU A 156 -0.09 -11.63 -5.38
C LEU A 156 -0.39 -12.38 -4.08
N THR A 157 -1.21 -13.43 -4.13
CA THR A 157 -1.46 -14.33 -2.98
C THR A 157 -0.16 -14.96 -2.47
N ARG A 158 0.70 -15.44 -3.39
CA ARG A 158 1.98 -16.07 -3.04
C ARG A 158 3.00 -15.06 -2.52
N LEU A 159 2.96 -13.80 -2.97
CA LEU A 159 3.81 -12.71 -2.47
C LEU A 159 3.38 -12.18 -1.10
N ALA A 160 2.09 -12.20 -0.80
CA ALA A 160 1.54 -11.64 0.43
C ALA A 160 2.25 -12.07 1.72
N PRO A 161 2.56 -13.37 1.98
CA PRO A 161 3.28 -13.75 3.19
C PRO A 161 4.71 -13.19 3.26
N HIS A 162 5.38 -12.95 2.14
CA HIS A 162 6.72 -12.35 2.11
C HIS A 162 6.66 -10.86 2.45
N LEU A 163 5.69 -10.16 1.85
CA LEU A 163 5.41 -8.77 2.19
C LEU A 163 5.05 -8.63 3.66
N GLN A 164 4.12 -9.44 4.18
CA GLN A 164 3.75 -9.46 5.60
C GLN A 164 4.96 -9.61 6.52
N ARG A 165 5.87 -10.55 6.22
CA ARG A 165 7.11 -10.74 7.00
C ARG A 165 8.01 -9.52 6.95
N ALA A 166 8.16 -8.88 5.78
CA ALA A 166 8.93 -7.66 5.65
C ALA A 166 8.33 -6.51 6.49
N PHE A 167 7.01 -6.31 6.42
CA PHE A 167 6.30 -5.33 7.25
C PHE A 167 6.46 -5.62 8.75
N ASP A 168 6.29 -6.87 9.17
CA ASP A 168 6.45 -7.27 10.57
C ASP A 168 7.88 -7.07 11.06
N PHE A 169 8.89 -7.32 10.22
CA PHE A 169 10.28 -7.05 10.53
C PHE A 169 10.50 -5.55 10.76
N ILE A 170 10.06 -4.70 9.83
CA ILE A 170 10.23 -3.23 9.94
C ILE A 170 9.53 -2.68 11.19
N ARG A 171 8.33 -3.19 11.53
CA ARG A 171 7.61 -2.79 12.75
C ARG A 171 8.31 -3.19 14.05
N ARG A 172 9.03 -4.31 14.04
CA ARG A 172 9.71 -4.87 15.21
C ARG A 172 11.12 -4.33 15.38
N ASP A 173 11.71 -3.78 14.32
CA ASP A 173 13.04 -3.18 14.39
C ASP A 173 12.96 -1.84 15.14
N LYS A 174 13.10 -1.94 16.47
CA LYS A 174 13.05 -0.82 17.42
C LYS A 174 14.34 0.00 17.43
N ALA A 175 15.44 -0.56 16.90
CA ALA A 175 16.71 0.10 16.78
C ALA A 175 16.71 0.79 15.42
N GLY A 176 16.98 2.10 15.38
CA GLY A 176 17.13 2.83 14.13
C GLY A 176 18.35 2.39 13.32
N ASN A 177 18.40 1.12 12.90
CA ASN A 177 19.27 0.70 11.83
C ASN A 177 18.81 1.46 10.59
N GLU A 178 19.72 2.27 10.07
CA GLU A 178 19.50 3.13 8.90
C GLU A 178 19.12 2.32 7.63
N THR A 179 19.28 1.01 7.68
CA THR A 179 19.02 0.05 6.59
C THR A 179 17.54 -0.20 6.32
N GLY A 180 16.64 0.00 7.30
CA GLY A 180 15.19 -0.23 7.16
C GLY A 180 14.36 0.99 6.74
N ARG A 181 15.02 2.10 6.36
CA ARG A 181 14.39 3.43 6.17
C ARG A 181 13.42 3.56 5.00
N SER A 182 13.24 2.60 4.11
CA SER A 182 12.61 2.91 2.82
C SER A 182 11.10 2.71 2.74
N LEU A 183 10.46 1.75 3.42
CA LEU A 183 9.05 1.43 3.09
C LEU A 183 8.03 2.41 3.64
N PHE A 184 7.99 2.62 4.96
CA PHE A 184 6.99 3.49 5.57
C PHE A 184 7.19 4.96 5.17
N ASP A 185 8.45 5.36 4.97
CA ASP A 185 8.77 6.68 4.39
C ASP A 185 8.32 6.75 2.93
N ALA A 186 8.61 5.75 2.10
CA ALA A 186 8.17 5.73 0.71
C ALA A 186 6.66 5.71 0.55
N ILE A 187 5.94 5.09 1.50
CA ILE A 187 4.48 5.08 1.48
C ILE A 187 3.82 6.19 2.29
N GLY A 188 4.60 7.12 2.84
CA GLY A 188 4.10 8.30 3.54
C GLY A 188 3.40 8.00 4.87
N VAL A 189 3.77 6.92 5.55
CA VAL A 189 3.24 6.56 6.87
C VAL A 189 4.25 6.93 7.96
N GLY A 190 3.84 7.78 8.89
CA GLY A 190 4.65 8.15 10.06
C GLY A 190 4.72 7.05 11.11
N LEU A 191 5.93 6.65 11.51
CA LEU A 191 6.20 5.77 12.64
C LEU A 191 6.92 6.53 13.75
N ILE A 192 6.37 6.46 14.96
CA ILE A 192 6.97 7.02 16.18
C ILE A 192 7.07 5.92 17.23
N TYR A 193 8.28 5.65 17.70
CA TYR A 193 8.53 4.72 18.79
C TYR A 193 8.64 5.49 20.10
N ILE A 194 7.83 5.11 21.08
CA ILE A 194 7.79 5.73 22.42
C ILE A 194 8.15 4.73 23.52
N SER A 195 8.70 5.22 24.63
CA SER A 195 8.86 4.44 25.87
C SER A 195 7.60 4.51 26.74
N GLU A 196 7.56 3.70 27.83
CA GLU A 196 6.50 3.73 28.85
C GLU A 196 6.24 5.13 29.44
N GLY A 197 7.20 6.06 29.36
CA GLY A 197 7.04 7.45 29.83
C GLY A 197 6.58 8.45 28.77
N ARG A 198 6.08 7.98 27.62
CA ARG A 198 5.79 8.77 26.39
C ARG A 198 7.03 9.46 25.79
N GLN A 199 8.23 9.05 26.19
CA GLN A 199 9.45 9.60 25.62
C GLN A 199 9.66 9.01 24.23
N ILE A 200 9.85 9.88 23.24
CA ILE A 200 10.14 9.43 21.88
C ILE A 200 11.54 8.84 21.86
N ARG A 201 11.65 7.56 21.47
CA ARG A 201 12.92 6.86 21.27
C ARG A 201 13.46 7.07 19.86
N SER A 202 12.59 7.02 18.86
CA SER A 202 12.93 7.23 17.45
C SER A 202 11.67 7.52 16.62
N MET A 203 11.85 8.09 15.43
CA MET A 203 10.80 8.30 14.45
C MET A 203 11.36 8.28 13.02
N ASN A 204 10.54 7.90 12.03
CA ASN A 204 10.92 7.91 10.61
C ASN A 204 10.79 9.32 10.00
N LEU A 205 11.23 9.50 8.74
CA LEU A 205 11.23 10.80 8.07
C LEU A 205 9.79 11.30 7.83
N ALA A 206 8.87 10.41 7.46
CA ALA A 206 7.46 10.76 7.28
C ALA A 206 6.86 11.32 8.58
N ALA A 207 7.13 10.70 9.74
CA ALA A 207 6.68 11.22 11.03
C ALA A 207 7.30 12.58 11.37
N GLN A 208 8.59 12.80 11.08
CA GLN A 208 9.25 14.10 11.30
C GLN A 208 8.57 15.20 10.49
N GLN A 209 8.27 14.93 9.21
CA GLN A 209 7.58 15.87 8.32
C GLN A 209 6.15 16.15 8.78
N MET A 210 5.41 15.12 9.22
CA MET A 210 4.05 15.27 9.75
C MET A 210 4.01 16.11 11.05
N LEU A 211 4.99 15.94 11.93
CA LEU A 211 5.08 16.73 13.17
C LEU A 211 5.38 18.21 12.89
N ALA A 212 6.07 18.52 11.79
CA ALA A 212 6.37 19.89 11.40
C ALA A 212 5.15 20.67 10.87
N THR A 213 4.09 19.97 10.44
CA THR A 213 2.90 20.57 9.81
C THR A 213 1.66 20.62 10.71
N ASP A 214 1.83 20.42 12.03
CA ASP A 214 0.79 20.46 13.07
C ASP A 214 -0.36 19.46 12.84
N ALA A 215 -0.01 18.19 12.64
CA ALA A 215 -0.94 17.08 12.39
C ALA A 215 -1.73 16.59 13.65
N GLY A 216 -1.95 17.45 14.66
CA GLY A 216 -2.65 17.10 15.91
C GLY A 216 -1.82 16.26 16.90
N ILE A 217 -0.54 16.07 16.61
CA ILE A 217 0.46 15.41 17.46
C ILE A 217 1.68 16.35 17.55
N SER A 218 2.20 16.55 18.75
CA SER A 218 3.33 17.46 19.01
C SER A 218 4.35 16.81 19.95
N VAL A 219 5.58 17.32 19.90
CA VAL A 219 6.64 16.92 20.83
C VAL A 219 6.82 18.02 21.87
N THR A 220 6.74 17.67 23.16
CA THR A 220 6.99 18.64 24.23
C THR A 220 8.47 19.02 24.27
N PRO A 221 8.85 20.15 24.89
CA PRO A 221 10.26 20.51 25.08
C PRO A 221 11.08 19.44 25.82
N THR A 222 10.42 18.54 26.56
CA THR A 222 11.05 17.43 27.28
C THR A 222 11.13 16.13 26.47
N GLY A 223 10.86 16.18 25.15
CA GLY A 223 10.93 15.02 24.25
C GLY A 223 9.73 14.06 24.31
N ARG A 224 8.62 14.46 24.94
CA ARG A 224 7.46 13.57 25.09
C ARG A 224 6.45 13.77 23.98
N LEU A 225 5.83 12.69 23.53
CA LEU A 225 4.71 12.75 22.61
C LEU A 225 3.47 13.30 23.33
N SER A 226 2.83 14.30 22.73
CA SER A 226 1.56 14.87 23.15
C SER A 226 0.62 14.88 21.95
N SER A 227 -0.68 14.72 22.21
CA SER A 227 -1.72 14.90 21.20
C SER A 227 -2.88 15.66 21.80
N SER A 228 -3.60 16.41 20.97
CA SER A 228 -4.89 17.02 21.31
C SER A 228 -6.04 16.01 21.23
N ASP A 229 -5.82 14.87 20.57
CA ASP A 229 -6.76 13.76 20.47
C ASP A 229 -6.85 13.00 21.80
N ARG A 230 -8.09 12.82 22.28
CA ARG A 230 -8.37 12.16 23.56
C ARG A 230 -8.15 10.64 23.49
N ASP A 231 -8.50 10.00 22.40
CA ASP A 231 -8.38 8.55 22.23
C ASP A 231 -6.91 8.14 22.10
N LEU A 232 -6.11 8.98 21.44
CA LEU A 232 -4.66 8.81 21.39
C LEU A 232 -4.03 9.00 22.78
N ARG A 233 -4.49 9.99 23.56
CA ARG A 233 -4.01 10.21 24.94
C ARG A 233 -4.26 9.04 25.88
N GLU A 234 -5.38 8.33 25.69
CA GLU A 234 -5.73 7.14 26.47
C GLU A 234 -4.86 5.93 26.08
N HIS A 235 -4.53 5.76 24.80
CA HIS A 235 -3.58 4.72 24.34
C HIS A 235 -2.11 5.02 24.68
N LEU A 236 -1.77 6.29 24.92
CA LEU A 236 -0.46 6.72 25.40
C LEU A 236 -0.34 6.63 26.93
N GLY A 237 -1.43 6.30 27.64
CA GLY A 237 -1.55 6.22 29.11
C GLY A 237 -0.81 5.05 29.74
#